data_AF-A0A976P9C1-F1
#
_entry.id   AF-A0A976P9C1-F1
#
_cell.length_a   1.000
_cell.length_b   1.000
_cell.length_c   1.000
_cell.angle_alpha   90.00
_cell.angle_beta   90.00
_cell.angle_gamma   90.00
#
_symmetry.space_group_name_H-M   'P 1'
#
loop_
_entity.id
_entity.type
_entity.pdbx_description
1 polymer ?
#
loop_
_entity_poly.entity_id
_entity_poly.type
_entity_poly.pdbx_seq_one_letter_code
_entity_poly.pdbx_strand_id
1 'polypeptide(L)' 'MRHIAIIGSGPAGYYTAEACRNIFGETARIDVIDRLPVPFGLIRTGVAPDHQSIK' A
#
# COMPACT_ATOMS: atom_id res chain seq x y z
N MET A 1 4.41 1.87 21.20
CA MET A 1 4.52 1.84 19.72
C MET A 1 3.36 0.99 19.19
N ARG A 2 2.60 1.47 18.19
CA ARG A 2 1.53 0.71 17.53
C ARG A 2 2.13 -0.15 16.42
N HIS A 3 1.76 -1.41 16.34
CA HIS A 3 2.19 -2.32 15.29
C HIS A 3 0.98 -2.63 14.41
N ILE A 4 1.08 -2.33 13.12
CA ILE A 4 -0.03 -2.44 12.18
C ILE A 4 0.45 -3.28 11.00
N ALA A 5 -0.22 -4.41 10.77
CA ALA A 5 -0.01 -5.23 9.59
C ALA A 5 -1.09 -4.91 8.55
N ILE A 6 -0.67 -4.57 7.34
CA ILE A 6 -1.56 -4.34 6.20
C ILE A 6 -1.35 -5.48 5.21
N ILE A 7 -2.43 -6.21 4.91
CA ILE A 7 -2.38 -7.34 3.98
C ILE A 7 -2.87 -6.88 2.60
N GLY A 8 -1.94 -6.83 1.64
CA GLY A 8 -2.12 -6.31 0.30
C GLY A 8 -1.48 -4.93 0.11
N SER A 9 -0.67 -4.80 -0.94
CA SER A 9 0.11 -3.61 -1.29
C SER A 9 -0.50 -2.78 -2.43
N GLY A 10 -1.78 -3.03 -2.76
CA GLY A 10 -2.54 -2.21 -3.71
C GLY A 10 -2.86 -0.81 -3.15
N PRO A 11 -3.58 0.03 -3.92
CA PRO A 11 -3.90 1.40 -3.51
C PRO A 11 -4.53 1.51 -2.12
N ALA A 12 -5.51 0.66 -1.81
CA ALA A 12 -6.16 0.66 -0.52
C ALA A 12 -5.17 0.39 0.65
N GLY A 13 -4.24 -0.54 0.46
CA GLY A 13 -3.21 -0.85 1.47
C GLY A 13 -2.24 0.31 1.65
N TYR A 14 -1.79 0.90 0.55
CA TYR A 14 -0.90 2.06 0.58
C TYR A 14 -1.54 3.27 1.26
N TYR A 15 -2.75 3.67 0.86
CA TYR A 15 -3.45 4.81 1.45
C TYR A 15 -3.80 4.58 2.93
N THR A 16 -4.04 3.33 3.33
CA THR A 16 -4.20 2.99 4.75
C THR A 16 -2.89 3.19 5.52
N ALA A 17 -1.75 2.79 4.95
CA ALA A 17 -0.44 3.01 5.56
C ALA A 17 -0.13 4.51 5.70
N GLU A 18 -0.41 5.29 4.67
CA GLU A 18 -0.26 6.75 4.69
C GLU A 18 -1.14 7.39 5.77
N ALA A 19 -2.43 7.04 5.83
CA ALA A 19 -3.33 7.55 6.86
C ALA A 19 -2.85 7.19 8.27
N CYS A 20 -2.39 5.95 8.48
CA CYS A 20 -1.83 5.53 9.76
C CYS A 20 -0.56 6.32 10.12
N ARG A 21 0.31 6.59 9.14
CA ARG A 21 1.51 7.41 9.35
C ARG A 21 1.15 8.85 9.70
N ASN A 22 0.11 9.42 9.07
CA ASN A 22 -0.36 10.78 9.35
C ASN A 22 -0.98 10.92 10.75
N ILE A 23 -1.73 9.91 11.20
CA ILE A 23 -2.41 9.95 12.52
C ILE A 23 -1.42 9.65 13.66
N PHE A 24 -0.53 8.67 13.48
CA PHE A 24 0.29 8.14 14.56
C PHE A 24 1.77 8.55 14.49
N GLY A 25 2.22 9.14 13.37
CA GLY A 25 3.61 9.56 13.17
C GLY A 25 4.60 8.42 13.35
N GLU A 26 5.69 8.71 14.05
CA GLU A 26 6.76 7.73 14.33
C GLU A 26 6.38 6.70 15.40
N THR A 27 5.26 6.88 16.09
CA THR A 27 4.81 5.94 17.11
C THR A 27 4.17 4.67 16.53
N ALA A 28 4.00 4.60 15.20
CA ALA A 28 3.51 3.42 14.50
C ALA A 28 4.61 2.77 13.64
N ARG A 29 4.74 1.45 13.79
CA ARG A 29 5.43 0.56 12.86
C ARG A 29 4.38 -0.08 11.96
N ILE A 30 4.54 0.08 10.66
CA ILE A 30 3.61 -0.41 9.65
C ILE A 30 4.35 -1.42 8.78
N ASP A 31 3.87 -2.66 8.78
CA ASP A 31 4.38 -3.72 7.92
C ASP A 31 3.34 -4.01 6.83
N VAL A 32 3.70 -3.80 5.56
CA VAL A 32 2.85 -4.10 4.41
C VAL A 32 3.27 -5.44 3.83
N ILE A 33 2.36 -6.40 3.80
CA ILE A 33 2.61 -7.79 3.41
C ILE A 33 1.79 -8.10 2.16
N ASP A 34 2.46 -8.53 1.10
CA ASP A 34 1.79 -8.95 -0.13
C ASP A 34 2.14 -10.40 -0.46
N ARG A 35 1.22 -11.07 -1.17
CA ARG A 35 1.43 -12.41 -1.71
C ARG A 35 2.39 -12.39 -2.90
N LEU A 36 2.40 -11.31 -3.68
CA LEU A 36 3.26 -11.15 -4.85
C LEU A 36 4.58 -10.46 -4.46
N PRO A 37 5.70 -10.77 -5.13
CA PRO A 37 6.99 -10.12 -4.87
C PRO A 37 7.05 -8.67 -5.36
N VAL A 38 5.99 -8.18 -6.01
CA VAL A 38 5.89 -6.85 -6.60
C VAL A 38 4.69 -6.12 -6.03
N PRO A 39 4.84 -4.83 -5.64
CA PRO A 39 3.75 -4.10 -5.00
C PRO A 39 2.74 -3.52 -6.01
N PHE A 40 1.81 -2.70 -5.50
CA PHE A 40 0.85 -1.86 -6.22
C PHE A 40 -0.41 -2.55 -6.75
N GLY A 41 -0.50 -3.88 -6.67
CA GLY A 41 -1.71 -4.63 -7.01
C GLY A 41 -2.25 -4.25 -8.40
N LEU A 42 -3.53 -3.88 -8.49
CA LEU A 42 -4.19 -3.55 -9.76
C LEU A 42 -3.59 -2.35 -10.50
N ILE A 43 -2.90 -1.43 -9.82
CA ILE A 43 -2.16 -0.35 -10.52
C ILE A 43 -1.09 -0.96 -11.44
N ARG A 44 -0.42 -2.01 -10.97
CA ARG A 44 0.59 -2.72 -11.77
C ARG A 44 -0.05 -3.71 -12.74
N THR A 45 -0.94 -4.57 -12.24
CA THR A 45 -1.39 -5.78 -12.97
C THR A 45 -2.82 -5.71 -13.51
N GLY A 46 -3.55 -4.62 -13.25
CA GLY A 46 -4.94 -4.43 -13.69
C GLY A 46 -5.10 -3.27 -14.67
N VAL A 47 -4.43 -2.14 -14.42
CA VAL A 47 -4.47 -0.97 -15.30
C VAL A 47 -3.90 -1.34 -16.67
N ALA A 48 -4.70 -1.06 -17.70
CA ALA A 48 -4.35 -1.34 -19.09
C ALA A 48 -3.01 -0.69 -19.47
N PRO A 49 -2.22 -1.32 -20.35
CA PRO A 49 -0.86 -0.86 -20.66
C PRO A 49 -0.80 0.47 -21.41
N ASP A 50 -1.89 0.94 -22.00
CA ASP A 50 -2.04 2.25 -22.65
C ASP A 50 -2.45 3.37 -21.68
N HIS A 51 -2.90 3.03 -20.47
CA HIS A 51 -3.29 3.98 -19.43
C HIS A 51 -2.14 4.30 -18.46
N GLN A 52 -0.99 4.73 -18.99
CA GLN A 52 0.21 4.99 -18.18
C GLN A 52 0.06 6.15 -17.19
N SER A 53 -0.81 7.13 -17.48
CA SER A 53 -1.00 8.31 -16.62
C SER A 53 -1.64 8.01 -15.26
N ILE A 54 -2.31 6.86 -15.13
CA ILE A 54 -2.95 6.43 -13.89
C ILE A 54 -2.18 5.29 -13.19
N LYS A 55 -1.02 4.90 -13.72
CA LYS A 55 -0.09 4.00 -13.06
C LYS A 55 0.83 4.77 -12.11
#